data_AF-A0A929E9X5-F1
#
_entry.id   AF-A0A929E9X5-F1
#
_cell.length_a   1.000
_cell.length_b   1.000
_cell.length_c   1.000
_cell.angle_alpha   90.00
_cell.angle_beta   90.00
_cell.angle_gamma   90.00
#
_symmetry.space_group_name_H-M   'P 1'
#
loop_
_entity.id
_entity.type
_entity.pdbx_description
1 polymer ?
#
loop_
_entity_poly.entity_id
_entity_poly.type
_entity_poly.pdbx_seq_one_letter_code
_entity_poly.pdbx_strand_id
1 'polypeptide(L)'
;MKLFSTQHMLLSLLFVFCICLSGFTFAEKNAAIYKWTDSEGNIHYAARPGDKSAVKMNRLSKNFTPINNNDNAAEEKKKNREKMCLEANNTKKKYKSAPFLYREDKETKKQIRLTEQESKDAFLRIDKDISYWCNPQQEENTEEKQ
;
A
#
# COMPACT_ATOMS: atom_id res chain seq x y z
N MET A 1 45.97 -42.13 -12.39
CA MET A 1 44.52 -42.14 -12.09
C MET A 1 44.03 -40.70 -11.98
N LYS A 2 43.46 -40.11 -13.06
CA LYS A 2 42.83 -38.77 -13.06
C LYS A 2 41.48 -38.80 -13.82
N LEU A 3 40.67 -39.83 -13.56
CA LEU A 3 39.39 -40.04 -14.26
C LEU A 3 38.16 -39.63 -13.43
N PHE A 4 38.33 -39.25 -12.16
CA PHE A 4 37.20 -38.94 -11.27
C PHE A 4 36.70 -37.49 -11.31
N SER A 5 37.40 -36.55 -11.96
CA SER A 5 37.06 -35.12 -11.85
C SER A 5 36.09 -34.60 -12.92
N THR A 6 36.03 -35.24 -14.09
CA THR A 6 35.20 -34.77 -15.21
C THR A 6 33.75 -35.22 -15.13
N GLN A 7 33.50 -36.37 -14.47
CA GLN A 7 32.16 -36.93 -14.33
C GLN A 7 31.27 -36.11 -13.39
N HIS A 8 31.83 -35.57 -12.30
CA HIS A 8 31.10 -34.69 -11.38
C HIS A 8 30.80 -33.31 -11.99
N MET A 9 31.68 -32.79 -12.84
CA MET A 9 31.44 -31.52 -13.56
C MET A 9 30.27 -31.64 -14.54
N LEU A 10 30.17 -32.75 -15.29
CA LEU A 10 29.11 -32.95 -16.27
C LEU A 10 27.73 -33.18 -15.61
N LEU A 11 27.70 -33.91 -14.48
CA LEU A 11 26.47 -34.12 -13.70
C LEU A 11 25.95 -32.83 -13.06
N SER A 12 26.84 -31.98 -12.54
CA SER A 12 26.44 -30.69 -11.97
C SER A 12 25.83 -29.76 -13.03
N LEU A 13 26.40 -29.74 -14.24
CA LEU A 13 25.89 -28.90 -15.33
C LEU A 13 24.51 -29.36 -15.83
N LEU A 14 24.29 -30.68 -15.93
CA LEU A 14 22.99 -31.26 -16.28
C LEU A 14 21.92 -30.99 -15.20
N PHE A 15 22.29 -31.03 -13.92
CA PHE A 15 21.37 -30.76 -12.82
C PHE A 15 20.92 -29.29 -12.81
N VAL A 16 21.85 -28.35 -13.04
CA VAL A 16 21.53 -26.92 -13.18
C VAL A 16 20.66 -26.67 -14.43
N PHE A 17 20.96 -27.34 -15.55
CA PHE A 17 20.16 -27.23 -16.77
C PHE A 17 18.72 -27.73 -16.58
N CYS A 18 18.52 -28.84 -15.87
CA CYS A 18 17.18 -29.35 -15.54
C CYS A 18 16.40 -28.42 -14.60
N ILE A 19 17.07 -27.74 -13.66
CA ILE A 19 16.42 -26.75 -12.77
C ILE A 19 16.01 -25.49 -13.56
N CYS A 20 16.79 -25.08 -14.56
CA CYS A 20 16.42 -23.94 -15.40
C CYS A 20 15.26 -24.24 -16.37
N LEU A 21 15.11 -25.51 -16.79
CA LEU A 21 14.05 -25.93 -17.73
C LEU A 21 12.66 -26.13 -17.09
N SER A 22 12.58 -26.28 -15.77
CA SER A 22 11.30 -26.49 -15.06
C SER A 22 10.66 -25.19 -14.52
N GLY A 23 11.31 -24.03 -14.72
CA GLY A 23 10.89 -22.74 -14.13
C GLY A 23 9.85 -21.91 -14.92
N PHE A 24 9.38 -22.37 -16.07
CA PHE A 24 8.33 -21.71 -16.87
C PHE A 24 7.34 -22.82 -17.26
N THR A 25 6.07 -22.85 -16.87
CA THR A 25 5.04 -21.83 -17.10
C THR A 25 3.84 -22.03 -16.17
N PHE A 26 3.59 -21.12 -15.24
CA PHE A 26 2.24 -20.88 -14.73
C PHE A 26 1.76 -19.58 -15.36
N ALA A 27 1.10 -19.69 -16.51
CA ALA A 27 0.31 -18.59 -17.03
C ALA A 27 -0.93 -18.48 -16.13
N GLU A 28 -0.84 -17.65 -15.08
CA GLU A 28 -1.99 -17.27 -14.27
C GLU A 28 -2.99 -16.57 -15.18
N LYS A 29 -4.04 -17.29 -15.57
CA LYS A 29 -5.20 -16.69 -16.20
C LYS A 29 -5.85 -15.80 -15.15
N ASN A 30 -5.50 -14.53 -15.13
CA ASN A 30 -6.23 -13.50 -14.41
C ASN A 30 -7.67 -13.51 -14.94
N ALA A 31 -8.56 -14.25 -14.27
CA ALA A 31 -9.95 -14.34 -14.67
C ALA A 31 -10.59 -12.98 -14.39
N ALA A 32 -10.74 -12.17 -15.44
CA ALA A 32 -11.45 -10.90 -15.34
C ALA A 32 -12.86 -11.17 -14.80
N ILE A 33 -13.20 -10.54 -13.67
CA ILE A 33 -14.54 -10.59 -13.11
C ILE A 33 -15.35 -9.49 -13.77
N TYR A 34 -16.31 -9.88 -14.59
CA TYR A 34 -17.23 -8.98 -15.27
C TYR A 34 -18.40 -8.64 -14.36
N LYS A 35 -18.83 -7.38 -14.45
CA LYS A 35 -20.05 -6.86 -13.82
C LYS A 35 -21.07 -6.51 -14.90
N TRP A 36 -22.29 -6.99 -14.79
CA TRP A 36 -23.40 -6.57 -15.66
C TRP A 36 -24.71 -6.41 -14.90
N THR A 37 -25.66 -5.72 -15.50
CA THR A 37 -27.01 -5.53 -14.95
C THR A 37 -28.01 -6.24 -15.84
N ASP A 38 -28.88 -7.07 -15.27
CA ASP A 38 -29.93 -7.76 -16.03
C ASP A 38 -31.13 -6.85 -16.33
N SER A 39 -32.10 -7.34 -17.12
CA SER A 39 -33.32 -6.60 -17.46
C SER A 39 -34.21 -6.31 -16.25
N GLU A 40 -34.02 -7.03 -15.14
CA GLU A 40 -34.72 -6.81 -13.87
C GLU A 40 -33.99 -5.77 -12.99
N GLY A 41 -32.81 -5.30 -13.41
CA GLY A 41 -32.00 -4.31 -12.68
C GLY A 41 -31.08 -4.89 -11.61
N ASN A 42 -30.89 -6.21 -11.56
CA ASN A 42 -29.96 -6.85 -10.61
C ASN A 42 -28.54 -6.84 -11.15
N ILE A 43 -27.57 -6.65 -10.25
CA ILE A 43 -26.15 -6.66 -10.59
C ILE A 43 -25.59 -8.07 -10.40
N HIS A 44 -24.89 -8.54 -11.43
CA HIS A 44 -24.24 -9.86 -11.47
C HIS A 44 -22.73 -9.71 -11.57
N TYR A 45 -22.00 -10.62 -10.91
CA TYR A 45 -20.54 -10.74 -11.01
C TYR A 45 -20.15 -12.18 -11.40
N ALA A 46 -19.38 -12.34 -12.48
CA ALA A 46 -18.82 -13.65 -12.87
C ALA A 46 -17.64 -13.52 -13.83
N ALA A 47 -16.96 -14.63 -14.10
CA ALA A 47 -15.89 -14.69 -15.10
C ALA A 47 -16.38 -14.45 -16.54
N ARG A 48 -17.69 -14.60 -16.81
CA ARG A 48 -18.30 -14.34 -18.12
C ARG A 48 -19.76 -13.88 -17.98
N PRO A 49 -20.20 -12.89 -18.79
CA PRO A 49 -21.62 -12.52 -18.87
C PRO A 49 -22.50 -13.71 -19.26
N GLY A 50 -23.60 -13.90 -18.55
CA GLY A 50 -24.56 -15.00 -18.80
C GLY A 50 -24.17 -16.34 -18.16
N ASP A 51 -23.10 -16.38 -17.37
CA ASP A 51 -22.76 -17.55 -16.57
C ASP A 51 -23.82 -17.81 -15.49
N LYS A 52 -24.26 -19.07 -15.35
CA LYS A 52 -25.24 -19.49 -14.35
C LYS A 52 -24.66 -19.49 -12.93
N SER A 53 -23.33 -19.47 -12.81
CA SER A 53 -22.62 -19.34 -11.53
C SER A 53 -22.49 -17.90 -11.05
N ALA A 54 -23.06 -16.94 -11.78
CA ALA A 54 -23.02 -15.53 -11.41
C ALA A 54 -23.63 -15.28 -10.03
N VAL A 55 -22.89 -14.53 -9.21
CA VAL A 55 -23.40 -14.07 -7.91
C VAL A 55 -24.37 -12.92 -8.16
N LYS A 56 -25.67 -13.18 -7.97
CA LYS A 56 -26.74 -12.17 -8.08
C LYS A 56 -26.81 -11.37 -6.79
N MET A 57 -26.49 -10.09 -6.84
CA MET A 57 -26.82 -9.15 -5.76
C MET A 57 -28.11 -8.43 -6.12
N ASN A 58 -29.17 -8.69 -5.34
CA ASN A 58 -30.37 -7.89 -5.41
C ASN A 58 -30.01 -6.46 -4.97
N ARG A 59 -30.41 -5.47 -5.76
CA ARG A 59 -30.24 -4.06 -5.40
C ARG A 59 -31.12 -3.82 -4.17
N LEU A 60 -30.52 -3.86 -2.98
CA LEU A 60 -31.21 -3.53 -1.72
C LEU A 60 -32.01 -2.25 -1.98
N SER A 61 -33.32 -2.39 -1.79
CA SER A 61 -34.39 -1.38 -1.90
C SER A 61 -33.97 0.01 -2.39
N LYS A 62 -34.58 0.46 -3.49
CA LYS A 62 -34.51 1.85 -3.99
C LYS A 62 -34.90 2.92 -2.97
N ASN A 63 -35.41 2.52 -1.80
CA ASN A 63 -35.56 3.36 -0.61
C ASN A 63 -34.31 3.29 0.28
N PHE A 64 -33.13 3.45 -0.31
CA PHE A 64 -31.95 3.81 0.45
C PHE A 64 -32.10 5.30 0.76
N THR A 65 -32.72 5.64 1.89
CA THR A 65 -32.32 6.88 2.54
C THR A 65 -30.82 6.72 2.76
N PRO A 66 -29.95 7.63 2.27
CA PRO A 66 -28.56 7.57 2.66
C PRO A 66 -28.55 7.58 4.18
N ILE A 67 -28.20 6.46 4.80
CA ILE A 67 -27.94 6.47 6.23
C ILE A 67 -26.86 7.52 6.38
N ASN A 68 -27.14 8.58 7.14
CA ASN A 68 -26.29 9.76 7.27
C ASN A 68 -25.03 9.47 8.12
N ASN A 69 -24.41 8.31 7.91
CA ASN A 69 -23.13 7.89 8.47
C ASN A 69 -21.96 8.59 7.78
N ASN A 70 -22.18 9.20 6.61
CA ASN A 70 -21.15 9.94 5.88
C ASN A 70 -20.78 11.27 6.55
N ASP A 71 -21.72 11.96 7.19
CA ASP A 71 -21.40 13.19 7.93
C ASP A 71 -20.45 12.89 9.10
N ASN A 72 -20.68 11.77 9.82
CA ASN A 72 -19.80 11.34 10.90
C ASN A 72 -18.42 10.93 10.38
N ALA A 73 -18.36 10.19 9.27
CA ALA A 73 -17.08 9.76 8.70
C ALA A 73 -16.27 10.93 8.10
N ALA A 74 -16.92 11.87 7.43
CA ALA A 74 -16.26 13.07 6.90
C ALA A 74 -15.77 13.98 8.03
N GLU A 75 -16.58 14.19 9.06
CA GLU A 75 -16.21 14.98 10.23
C GLU A 75 -15.10 14.30 11.05
N GLU A 76 -15.12 12.99 11.21
CA GLU A 76 -14.05 12.22 11.86
C GLU A 76 -12.73 12.33 11.08
N LYS A 77 -12.78 12.19 9.74
CA LYS A 77 -11.61 12.40 8.88
C LYS A 77 -11.05 13.81 9.02
N LYS A 78 -11.92 14.83 9.02
CA LYS A 78 -11.51 16.23 9.21
C LYS A 78 -10.84 16.45 10.57
N LYS A 79 -11.46 15.97 11.65
CA LYS A 79 -10.89 16.04 13.01
C LYS A 79 -9.56 15.31 13.12
N ASN A 80 -9.45 14.12 12.52
CA ASN A 80 -8.21 13.36 12.51
C ASN A 80 -7.10 14.12 11.77
N ARG A 81 -7.42 14.69 10.60
CA ARG A 81 -6.48 15.51 9.81
C ARG A 81 -6.02 16.76 10.56
N GLU A 82 -6.93 17.50 11.20
CA GLU A 82 -6.61 18.64 12.05
C GLU A 82 -5.68 18.24 13.21
N LYS A 83 -5.96 17.11 13.86
CA LYS A 83 -5.11 16.55 14.92
C LYS A 83 -3.70 16.24 14.41
N MET A 84 -3.57 15.56 13.26
CA MET A 84 -2.28 15.23 12.67
C MET A 84 -1.49 16.50 12.28
N CYS A 85 -2.17 17.50 11.73
CA CYS A 85 -1.56 18.80 11.43
C CYS A 85 -1.02 19.50 12.69
N LEU A 86 -1.78 19.50 13.78
CA LEU A 86 -1.35 20.06 15.06
C LEU A 86 -0.14 19.31 15.63
N GLU A 87 -0.15 17.98 15.57
CA GLU A 87 0.94 17.14 16.04
C GLU A 87 2.24 17.36 15.25
N ALA A 88 2.16 17.44 13.91
CA ALA A 88 3.31 17.73 13.05
C ALA A 88 3.92 19.10 13.37
N ASN A 89 3.09 20.13 13.55
CA ASN A 89 3.55 21.46 13.95
C ASN A 89 4.20 21.47 15.33
N ASN A 90 3.62 20.78 16.31
CA ASN A 90 4.19 20.67 17.64
C ASN A 90 5.53 19.93 17.62
N THR A 91 5.65 18.88 16.80
CA THR A 91 6.91 18.16 16.59
C THR A 91 7.97 19.07 15.97
N LYS A 92 7.61 19.87 14.95
CA LYS A 92 8.51 20.87 14.37
C LYS A 92 9.02 21.87 15.41
N LYS A 93 8.12 22.38 16.27
CA LYS A 93 8.49 23.29 17.37
C LYS A 93 9.47 22.63 18.33
N LYS A 94 9.20 21.39 18.76
CA LYS A 94 10.09 20.61 19.63
C LYS A 94 11.48 20.47 19.01
N TYR A 95 11.55 20.14 17.72
CA TYR A 95 12.82 19.97 17.02
C TYR A 95 13.59 21.28 16.92
N LYS A 96 12.90 22.40 16.63
CA LYS A 96 13.52 23.73 16.57
C LYS A 96 14.05 24.21 17.93
N SER A 97 13.38 23.85 19.02
CA SER A 97 13.81 24.22 20.37
C SER A 97 14.90 23.30 20.95
N ALA A 98 15.07 22.10 20.39
CA ALA A 98 16.03 21.14 20.88
C ALA A 98 17.44 21.48 20.36
N PRO A 99 18.47 21.51 21.22
CA PRO A 99 19.84 21.74 20.76
C PRO A 99 20.36 20.58 19.90
N PHE A 100 19.92 19.35 20.19
CA PHE A 100 20.26 18.14 19.44
C PHE A 100 19.04 17.24 19.34
N LEU A 101 18.97 16.47 18.24
CA LEU A 101 17.99 15.42 18.03
C LEU A 101 18.60 14.07 18.35
N TYR A 102 17.76 13.13 18.77
CA TYR A 102 18.17 11.78 19.14
C TYR A 102 17.24 10.75 18.50
N ARG A 103 17.79 9.58 18.16
CA ARG A 103 17.02 8.37 17.83
C ARG A 103 17.35 7.26 18.81
N GLU A 104 16.41 6.38 19.04
CA GLU A 104 16.69 5.14 19.77
C GLU A 104 17.38 4.14 18.82
N ASP A 105 18.49 3.58 19.28
CA ASP A 105 19.14 2.47 18.61
C ASP A 105 18.31 1.20 18.74
N LYS A 106 18.04 0.52 17.61
CA LYS A 106 17.10 -0.61 17.58
C LYS A 106 17.58 -1.80 18.40
N GLU A 107 18.89 -2.04 18.43
CA GLU A 107 19.51 -3.19 19.09
C GLU A 107 19.80 -2.88 20.55
N THR A 108 20.47 -1.76 20.82
CA THR A 108 20.99 -1.43 22.14
C THR A 108 20.01 -0.64 23.00
N LYS A 109 18.91 -0.13 22.42
CA LYS A 109 17.92 0.75 23.08
C LYS A 109 18.50 2.05 23.66
N LYS A 110 19.73 2.39 23.28
CA LYS A 110 20.39 3.63 23.71
C LYS A 110 19.97 4.78 22.79
N GLN A 111 19.95 5.99 23.35
CA GLN A 111 19.76 7.19 22.55
C GLN A 111 21.06 7.54 21.82
N ILE A 112 20.98 7.61 20.50
CA ILE A 112 22.05 8.07 19.62
C ILE A 112 21.70 9.46 19.12
N ARG A 113 22.60 10.42 19.34
CA ARG A 113 22.47 11.76 18.78
C ARG A 113 22.52 11.70 17.25
N LEU A 114 21.56 12.34 16.60
CA LEU A 114 21.53 12.46 15.15
C LEU A 114 22.71 13.31 14.66
N THR A 115 23.29 12.89 13.56
CA THR A 115 24.22 13.70 12.77
C THR A 115 23.51 14.93 12.19
N GLU A 116 24.28 15.89 11.67
CA GLU A 116 23.69 17.08 11.03
C GLU A 116 22.80 16.70 9.84
N GLN A 117 23.25 15.75 9.00
CA GLN A 117 22.48 15.29 7.86
C GLN A 117 21.19 14.57 8.29
N GLU A 118 21.28 13.64 9.26
CA GLU A 118 20.07 12.97 9.79
C GLU A 118 19.09 13.97 10.41
N SER A 119 19.60 15.03 11.05
CA SER A 119 18.77 16.10 11.61
C SER A 119 18.07 16.90 10.50
N LYS A 120 18.78 17.28 9.43
CA LYS A 120 18.19 17.94 8.25
C LYS A 120 17.10 17.06 7.62
N ASP A 121 17.38 15.78 7.42
CA ASP A 121 16.42 14.83 6.86
C ASP A 121 15.18 14.69 7.77
N ALA A 122 15.36 14.75 9.09
CA ALA A 122 14.26 14.72 10.03
C ALA A 122 13.38 15.98 9.94
N PHE A 123 13.96 17.16 9.75
CA PHE A 123 13.19 18.39 9.47
C PHE A 123 12.44 18.31 8.14
N LEU A 124 13.08 17.79 7.08
CA LEU A 124 12.43 17.62 5.77
C LEU A 124 11.20 16.70 5.85
N ARG A 125 11.29 15.61 6.62
CA ARG A 125 10.15 14.72 6.87
C ARG A 125 9.00 15.45 7.56
N ILE A 126 9.28 16.22 8.60
CA ILE A 126 8.25 16.99 9.32
C ILE A 126 7.64 18.06 8.41
N ASP A 127 8.43 18.71 7.56
CA ASP A 127 7.90 19.70 6.60
C ASP A 127 6.96 19.04 5.59
N LYS A 128 7.29 17.83 5.14
CA LYS A 128 6.41 17.03 4.30
C LYS A 128 5.12 16.64 5.04
N ASP A 129 5.21 16.22 6.30
CA ASP A 129 4.04 15.88 7.11
C ASP A 129 3.13 17.09 7.33
N ILE A 130 3.70 18.27 7.61
CA ILE A 130 2.93 19.52 7.70
C ILE A 130 2.25 19.82 6.38
N SER A 131 2.97 19.73 5.25
CA SER A 131 2.37 19.96 3.93
C SER A 131 1.21 18.99 3.68
N TYR A 132 1.40 17.71 3.98
CA TYR A 132 0.41 16.67 3.74
C TYR A 132 -0.84 16.84 4.61
N TRP A 133 -0.67 17.00 5.93
CA TRP A 133 -1.78 17.07 6.88
C TRP A 133 -2.46 18.43 6.92
N CYS A 134 -1.71 19.53 6.78
CA CYS A 134 -2.24 20.88 6.93
C CYS A 134 -2.74 21.52 5.63
N ASN A 135 -2.48 20.94 4.45
CA ASN A 135 -3.01 21.44 3.17
C ASN A 135 -3.98 20.44 2.52
N PRO A 136 -5.30 20.59 2.72
CA PRO A 136 -6.30 19.64 2.24
C PRO A 136 -6.50 19.64 0.72
N GLN A 137 -6.05 20.67 0.00
CA GLN A 137 -6.31 20.79 -1.45
C GLN A 137 -5.40 19.90 -2.33
N GLN A 138 -4.47 19.15 -1.75
CA GLN A 138 -3.53 18.32 -2.52
C GLN A 138 -4.05 16.89 -2.80
N GLU A 139 -5.06 16.40 -2.09
CA GLU A 139 -5.55 15.01 -2.26
C GLU A 139 -6.47 14.85 -3.49
N GLU A 140 -7.32 15.82 -3.80
CA GLU A 140 -8.27 15.72 -4.94
C GLU A 140 -7.56 15.62 -6.30
N ASN A 141 -6.32 16.11 -6.43
CA ASN A 141 -5.59 16.10 -7.71
C ASN A 141 -4.79 14.82 -7.97
N THR A 142 -4.76 13.86 -7.04
CA THR A 142 -3.93 12.65 -7.17
C THR A 142 -4.74 11.42 -7.62
N GLU A 143 -6.06 11.44 -7.49
CA GLU A 143 -6.95 10.32 -7.84
C GLU A 143 -7.36 10.27 -9.33
N GLU A 144 -7.07 11.31 -10.13
CA GLU A 144 -7.44 11.37 -11.55
C GLU A 144 -6.41 10.74 -12.53
N LYS A 145 -5.40 10.03 -12.03
CA LYS A 145 -4.32 9.44 -12.85
C LYS A 145 -4.19 7.91 -12.76
N GLN A 146 -5.29 7.18 -12.64
CA GLN A 146 -5.31 5.71 -12.77
C GLN A 146 -6.06 5.25 -14.02
#